data_AF-A0A8B7PCU8-F1
#
_entry.id   AF-A0A8B7PCU8-F1
#
_cell.length_a   1.000
_cell.length_b   1.000
_cell.length_c   1.000
_cell.angle_alpha   90.00
_cell.angle_beta   90.00
_cell.angle_gamma   90.00
#
_symmetry.space_group_name_H-M   'P 1'
#
loop_
_entity.id
_entity.type
_entity.pdbx_description
1 polymer ?
#
loop_
_entity_poly.entity_id
_entity_poly.type
_entity_poly.pdbx_seq_one_letter_code
_entity_poly.pdbx_strand_id
1 'polypeptide(L)'
;MGSHDMKELNDYLKNLELLKNRQHESAELTKLLEKEIVLCKEKIDFSGLSNMNEQVMGLMSKLVELLNTTSCQVFREPLKIKLTELQERVEQVMKGLLQGKTSCAEATEQLFDCQEMLARIIYDLNDEQEKKCNSLKSKPKSKKKTSSSSWLKLCDSNTEFDAHCSSLPTVAVEDYEWNQSEKFVKIYIDIDGLEETHSKKVSSIFGEHHMSLLASDINGRNYKFILQNLREAIDIKDSKIRLKMERVVVFMKKKNPNIHWTSLTVSEADRRSSGAQRQLSQAHVDFNEFSSLMKLLKEAPSVDMHKDVMDAGCYVGHSSASYTTVLQRVKTKAPRLMMVYLRFPGSADVATCEAALAELVQFDCCFSLHNAQYLHSPDVDEDDRLVKLFKGAPGKLVSFSGSLGADAISALPPAMLELQLSVTRADQLSALCAMPTRAQSLHVRIATSLALADLSPLPAQVPVIPTTLVFHGITDQHVEWLLEAVAILLPSSVLPSNRVSVRPVCRLELIACAASPAAHLHLATALPCDAISMQIQQLGFNPDPELLLAYANRGCILGVLSTVMAA
;
A
#
# COMPACT_ATOMS: atom_id res chain seq x y z
N MET A 1 35.51 0.63 11.16
CA MET A 1 35.50 -0.67 11.85
C MET A 1 34.75 -1.65 10.96
N GLY A 2 35.29 -2.85 10.76
CA GLY A 2 34.57 -3.88 10.00
C GLY A 2 33.37 -4.42 10.80
N SER A 3 32.46 -5.13 10.12
CA SER A 3 31.32 -5.82 10.76
C SER A 3 31.78 -6.82 11.85
N HIS A 4 32.96 -7.40 11.68
CA HIS A 4 33.61 -8.28 12.66
C HIS A 4 33.98 -7.52 13.95
N ASP A 5 34.64 -6.36 13.84
CA ASP A 5 35.05 -5.53 14.98
C ASP A 5 33.85 -5.02 15.79
N MET A 6 32.71 -4.77 15.13
CA MET A 6 31.48 -4.35 15.79
C MET A 6 30.83 -5.46 16.61
N LYS A 7 30.90 -6.70 16.14
CA LYS A 7 30.40 -7.86 16.88
C LYS A 7 31.24 -8.09 18.14
N GLU A 8 32.57 -8.01 18.01
CA GLU A 8 33.48 -8.11 19.15
C GLU A 8 33.26 -7.00 20.19
N LEU A 9 33.01 -5.77 19.75
CA LEU A 9 32.75 -4.65 20.65
C LEU A 9 31.41 -4.78 21.40
N ASN A 10 30.37 -5.29 20.73
CA ASN A 10 29.08 -5.59 21.36
C ASN A 10 29.17 -6.76 22.34
N ASP A 11 29.90 -7.81 21.98
CA ASP A 11 30.16 -8.96 22.87
C ASP A 11 30.98 -8.51 24.10
N TYR A 12 31.94 -7.61 23.92
CA TYR A 12 32.68 -6.99 25.01
C TYR A 12 31.78 -6.14 25.93
N LEU A 13 30.91 -5.29 25.38
CA LEU A 13 29.94 -4.51 26.16
C LEU A 13 29.02 -5.42 26.99
N LYS A 14 28.50 -6.49 26.38
CA LYS A 14 27.64 -7.47 27.04
C LYS A 14 28.37 -8.16 28.20
N ASN A 15 29.65 -8.48 28.03
CA ASN A 15 30.48 -9.04 29.09
C ASN A 15 30.71 -8.03 30.24
N LEU A 16 30.93 -6.76 29.92
CA LEU A 16 31.05 -5.70 30.94
C LEU A 16 29.75 -5.51 31.74
N GLU A 17 28.60 -5.53 31.08
CA GLU A 17 27.30 -5.43 31.75
C GLU A 17 26.98 -6.66 32.61
N LEU A 18 27.37 -7.86 32.16
CA LEU A 18 27.30 -9.09 32.98
C LEU A 18 28.20 -9.03 34.20
N LEU A 19 29.42 -8.49 34.06
CA LEU A 19 30.34 -8.27 35.18
C LEU A 19 29.78 -7.24 36.17
N LYS A 20 29.11 -6.19 35.69
CA LYS A 20 28.44 -5.19 36.53
C LYS A 20 27.37 -5.83 37.42
N ASN A 21 26.59 -6.74 36.84
CA ASN A 21 25.45 -7.38 37.49
C ASN A 21 25.85 -8.46 38.51
N ARG A 22 27.11 -8.94 38.49
CA ARG A 22 27.58 -10.05 39.35
C ARG A 22 28.03 -9.64 40.76
N GLN A 23 27.66 -8.45 41.25
CA GLN A 23 27.99 -7.90 42.58
C GLN A 23 29.48 -7.94 42.93
N HIS A 24 30.17 -6.81 42.79
CA HIS A 24 31.50 -6.61 43.36
C HIS A 24 31.40 -5.86 44.70
N GLU A 25 32.11 -6.35 45.73
CA GLU A 25 32.20 -5.71 47.06
C GLU A 25 33.03 -4.41 47.07
N SER A 26 33.67 -4.05 45.94
CA SER A 26 34.53 -2.87 45.82
C SER A 26 33.88 -1.75 44.99
N ALA A 27 33.62 -0.62 45.64
CA ALA A 27 33.07 0.59 45.03
C ALA A 27 33.97 1.17 43.92
N GLU A 28 35.29 0.99 44.02
CA GLU A 28 36.26 1.48 43.04
C GLU A 28 36.19 0.70 41.73
N LEU A 29 36.01 -0.62 41.81
CA LEU A 29 35.85 -1.48 40.63
C LEU A 29 34.54 -1.18 39.90
N THR A 30 33.44 -0.97 40.63
CA THR A 30 32.15 -0.57 40.03
C THR A 30 32.27 0.74 39.27
N LYS A 31 32.97 1.74 39.83
CA LYS A 31 33.17 3.05 39.18
C LYS A 31 34.03 2.95 37.91
N LEU A 32 35.05 2.11 37.91
CA LEU A 32 35.88 1.86 36.72
C LEU A 32 35.08 1.12 35.64
N LEU A 33 34.30 0.11 36.03
CA LEU A 33 33.46 -0.65 35.12
C LEU A 33 32.37 0.21 34.48
N GLU A 34 31.74 1.09 35.25
CA GLU A 34 30.76 2.05 34.72
C GLU A 34 31.39 3.01 33.71
N LYS A 35 32.59 3.51 34.00
CA LYS A 35 33.32 4.37 33.07
C LYS A 35 33.68 3.64 31.77
N GLU A 36 34.11 2.37 31.86
CA GLU A 36 34.43 1.54 30.70
C GLU A 36 33.19 1.19 29.86
N ILE A 37 32.05 0.92 30.50
CA ILE A 37 30.76 0.71 29.84
C ILE A 37 30.35 1.97 29.06
N VAL A 38 30.48 3.15 29.67
CA VAL A 38 30.18 4.44 29.01
C VAL A 38 31.09 4.64 27.79
N LEU A 39 32.40 4.42 27.93
CA LEU A 39 33.36 4.54 26.82
C LEU A 39 33.07 3.54 25.68
N CYS A 40 32.67 2.31 26.02
CA CYS A 40 32.28 1.31 25.02
C CYS A 40 31.00 1.72 24.28
N LYS A 41 30.00 2.24 24.99
CA LYS A 41 28.75 2.75 24.39
C LYS A 41 29.05 3.93 23.46
N GLU A 42 29.83 4.90 23.90
CA GLU A 42 30.27 6.03 23.07
C GLU A 42 31.01 5.58 21.80
N LYS A 43 31.84 4.54 21.89
CA LYS A 43 32.57 3.98 20.75
C LYS A 43 31.65 3.24 19.76
N ILE A 44 30.65 2.53 20.27
CA ILE A 44 29.60 1.90 19.46
C ILE A 44 28.77 2.98 18.75
N ASP A 45 28.32 4.00 19.47
CA ASP A 45 27.52 5.10 18.94
C ASP A 45 28.29 5.86 17.85
N PHE A 46 29.57 6.16 18.09
CA PHE A 46 30.43 6.82 17.10
C PHE A 46 30.61 5.98 15.82
N SER A 47 30.69 4.65 15.96
CA SER A 47 30.79 3.75 14.80
C SER A 47 29.48 3.67 13.99
N GLY A 48 28.33 3.68 14.68
CA GLY A 48 27.01 3.76 14.04
C GLY A 48 26.83 5.07 13.30
N LEU A 49 27.28 6.18 13.89
CA LEU A 49 27.29 7.49 13.28
C LEU A 49 28.20 7.57 12.04
N SER A 50 29.37 6.93 12.08
CA SER A 50 30.27 6.84 10.93
C SER A 50 29.61 6.12 9.75
N ASN A 51 28.89 5.02 10.00
CA ASN A 51 28.15 4.30 8.97
C ASN A 51 27.00 5.15 8.40
N MET A 52 26.26 5.85 9.26
CA MET A 52 25.19 6.76 8.82
C MET A 52 25.73 7.90 7.96
N ASN A 53 26.88 8.49 8.34
CA ASN A 53 27.56 9.50 7.54
C ASN A 53 28.00 8.96 6.17
N GLU A 54 28.53 7.73 6.10
CA GLU A 54 28.85 7.07 4.82
C GLU A 54 27.60 6.88 3.94
N GLN A 55 26.47 6.49 4.52
CA GLN A 55 25.20 6.35 3.78
C GLN A 55 24.70 7.69 3.24
N VAL A 56 24.73 8.75 4.05
CA VAL A 56 24.37 10.10 3.63
C VAL A 56 25.28 10.56 2.48
N MET A 57 26.60 10.39 2.60
CA MET A 57 27.55 10.74 1.55
C MET A 57 27.35 9.91 0.26
N GLY A 58 26.95 8.65 0.38
CA GLY A 58 26.56 7.79 -0.74
C GLY A 58 25.32 8.32 -1.46
N LEU A 59 24.28 8.73 -0.73
CA LEU A 59 23.07 9.34 -1.31
C LEU A 59 23.37 10.68 -1.97
N MET A 60 24.24 11.51 -1.38
CA MET A 60 24.69 12.77 -1.99
C MET A 60 25.43 12.51 -3.31
N SER A 61 26.29 11.50 -3.36
CA SER A 61 26.99 11.10 -4.59
C SER A 61 26.02 10.66 -5.68
N LYS A 62 25.00 9.87 -5.32
CA LYS A 62 23.93 9.45 -6.23
C LYS A 62 23.11 10.63 -6.75
N LEU A 63 22.82 11.62 -5.91
CA LEU A 63 22.12 12.85 -6.32
C LEU A 63 22.97 13.68 -7.30
N VAL A 64 24.28 13.79 -7.06
CA VAL A 64 25.22 14.44 -8.00
C VAL A 64 25.25 13.73 -9.36
N GLU A 65 25.28 12.40 -9.36
CA GLU A 65 25.21 11.59 -10.58
C GLU A 65 23.92 11.89 -11.35
N LEU A 66 22.76 11.83 -10.69
CA LEU A 66 21.45 12.13 -11.27
C LEU A 66 21.36 13.57 -11.81
N LEU A 67 21.96 14.54 -11.13
CA LEU A 67 22.02 15.94 -11.58
C LEU A 67 22.91 16.13 -12.81
N ASN A 68 23.93 15.27 -12.99
CA ASN A 68 24.81 15.30 -14.15
C ASN A 68 24.23 14.57 -15.36
N THR A 69 23.41 13.54 -15.13
CA THR A 69 22.70 12.82 -16.20
C THR A 69 21.40 13.50 -16.64
N THR A 70 20.86 14.42 -15.82
CA THR A 70 19.60 15.13 -16.12
C THR A 70 19.79 16.26 -17.12
N SER A 71 19.04 16.22 -18.23
CA SER A 71 19.05 17.25 -19.29
C SER A 71 18.21 18.51 -19.00
N CYS A 72 17.49 18.56 -17.87
CA CYS A 72 16.58 19.65 -17.53
C CYS A 72 17.27 20.78 -16.76
N GLN A 73 17.73 21.81 -17.48
CA GLN A 73 18.45 22.95 -16.90
C GLN A 73 17.63 23.75 -15.86
N VAL A 74 16.29 23.77 -15.99
CA VAL A 74 15.38 24.54 -15.12
C VAL A 74 15.38 24.08 -13.66
N PHE A 75 15.71 22.80 -13.40
CA PHE A 75 15.73 22.24 -12.04
C PHE A 75 17.14 22.13 -11.45
N ARG A 76 18.17 22.28 -12.30
CA ARG A 76 19.56 21.98 -11.91
C ARG A 76 20.11 22.98 -10.90
N GLU A 77 19.81 24.27 -11.06
CA GLU A 77 20.33 25.31 -10.17
C GLU A 77 19.68 25.31 -8.78
N PRO A 78 18.34 25.21 -8.62
CA PRO A 78 17.73 25.08 -7.30
C PRO A 78 18.18 23.83 -6.52
N LEU A 79 18.44 22.73 -7.22
CA LEU A 79 18.89 21.49 -6.61
C LEU A 79 20.36 21.50 -6.24
N LYS A 80 21.22 22.18 -7.02
CA LYS A 80 22.60 22.44 -6.62
C LYS A 80 22.67 23.25 -5.34
N ILE A 81 21.84 24.30 -5.22
CA ILE A 81 21.76 25.11 -4.00
C ILE A 81 21.38 24.23 -2.80
N LYS A 82 20.31 23.43 -2.90
CA LYS A 82 19.90 22.50 -1.85
C LYS A 82 20.95 21.44 -1.51
N LEU A 83 21.66 20.94 -2.52
CA LEU A 83 22.74 19.98 -2.32
C LEU A 83 23.89 20.61 -1.53
N THR A 84 24.27 21.84 -1.85
CA THR A 84 25.30 22.59 -1.11
C THR A 84 24.87 22.89 0.32
N GLU A 85 23.61 23.29 0.53
CA GLU A 85 23.04 23.49 1.88
C GLU A 85 23.07 22.21 2.73
N LEU A 86 22.73 21.07 2.13
CA LEU A 86 22.80 19.76 2.79
C LEU A 86 24.24 19.34 3.09
N GLN A 87 25.17 19.64 2.19
CA GLN A 87 26.62 19.39 2.36
C GLN A 87 27.15 20.17 3.56
N GLU A 88 26.85 21.47 3.62
CA GLU A 88 27.23 22.33 4.74
C GLU A 88 26.60 21.87 6.04
N ARG A 89 25.34 21.41 6.01
CA ARG A 89 24.64 20.90 7.20
C ARG A 89 25.29 19.63 7.75
N VAL A 90 25.61 18.66 6.89
CA VAL A 90 26.34 17.44 7.29
C VAL A 90 27.73 17.77 7.85
N GLU A 91 28.45 18.70 7.21
CA GLU A 91 29.76 19.15 7.69
C GLU A 91 29.66 19.86 9.05
N GLN A 92 28.62 20.67 9.27
CA GLN A 92 28.36 21.32 10.55
C GLN A 92 28.04 20.32 11.66
N VAL A 93 27.24 19.29 11.38
CA VAL A 93 26.92 18.21 12.33
C VAL A 93 28.20 17.48 12.74
N MET A 94 29.02 17.07 11.77
CA MET A 94 30.28 16.36 12.03
C MET A 94 31.28 17.25 12.78
N LYS A 95 31.36 18.54 12.46
CA LYS A 95 32.22 19.50 13.16
C LYS A 95 31.74 19.78 14.59
N GLY A 96 30.42 19.86 14.80
CA GLY A 96 29.81 20.01 16.13
C GLY A 96 30.12 18.82 17.03
N LEU A 97 30.04 17.61 16.48
CA LEU A 97 30.42 16.38 17.16
C LEU A 97 31.91 16.33 17.52
N LEU A 98 32.81 16.61 16.57
CA LEU A 98 34.26 16.62 16.81
C LEU A 98 34.70 17.68 17.83
N GLN A 99 33.93 18.77 17.96
CA GLN A 99 34.17 19.83 18.93
C GLN A 99 33.49 19.59 20.28
N GLY A 100 32.79 18.46 20.45
CA GLY A 100 32.03 18.13 21.67
C GLY A 100 30.84 19.08 21.94
N LYS A 101 30.38 19.82 20.92
CA LYS A 101 29.24 20.74 21.00
C LYS A 101 27.89 20.06 20.79
N THR A 102 27.91 18.89 20.18
CA THR A 102 26.72 18.11 19.80
C THR A 102 26.93 16.68 20.31
N SER A 103 25.91 16.11 20.96
CA SER A 103 25.99 14.71 21.44
C SER A 103 25.90 13.72 20.27
N CYS A 104 26.35 12.47 20.45
CA CYS A 104 26.20 11.43 19.42
C CYS A 104 24.72 11.19 19.05
N ALA A 105 23.81 11.23 20.03
CA ALA A 105 22.38 11.06 19.79
C ALA A 105 21.81 12.19 18.92
N GLU A 106 22.14 13.44 19.25
CA GLU A 106 21.71 14.62 18.52
C GLU A 106 22.32 14.68 17.11
N ALA A 107 23.59 14.28 16.95
CA ALA A 107 24.22 14.16 15.64
C ALA A 107 23.57 13.05 14.78
N THR A 108 23.14 11.95 15.40
CA THR A 108 22.45 10.84 14.72
C THR A 108 21.10 11.30 14.19
N GLU A 109 20.31 11.99 15.00
CA GLU A 109 19.01 12.56 14.60
C GLU A 109 19.17 13.55 13.44
N GLN A 110 20.15 14.46 13.52
CA GLN A 110 20.39 15.44 12.46
C GLN A 110 20.90 14.81 11.14
N LEU A 111 21.67 13.72 11.20
CA LEU A 111 22.05 12.97 10.00
C LEU A 111 20.88 12.19 9.40
N PHE A 112 19.98 11.66 10.23
CA PHE A 112 18.77 10.99 9.78
C PHE A 112 17.83 11.94 9.03
N ASP A 113 17.64 13.16 9.54
CA ASP A 113 16.90 14.22 8.83
C ASP A 113 17.51 14.53 7.45
N CYS A 114 18.84 14.58 7.37
CA CYS A 114 19.55 14.82 6.10
C CYS A 114 19.34 13.65 5.14
N GLN A 115 19.35 12.42 5.64
CA GLN A 115 19.07 11.21 4.87
C GLN A 115 17.64 11.21 4.29
N GLU A 116 16.63 11.54 5.10
CA GLU A 116 15.24 11.60 4.67
C GLU A 116 15.03 12.69 3.60
N MET A 117 15.62 13.86 3.82
CA MET A 117 15.55 14.97 2.87
C MET A 117 16.18 14.60 1.51
N LEU A 118 17.33 13.92 1.51
CA LEU A 118 17.98 13.43 0.29
C LEU A 118 17.14 12.37 -0.42
N ALA A 119 16.56 11.43 0.33
CA ALA A 119 15.72 10.38 -0.22
C ALA A 119 14.49 10.97 -0.93
N ARG A 120 13.86 11.99 -0.34
CA ARG A 120 12.70 12.67 -0.95
C ARG A 120 13.07 13.45 -2.21
N ILE A 121 14.20 14.16 -2.19
CA ILE A 121 14.69 14.88 -3.39
C ILE A 121 14.99 13.91 -4.54
N ILE A 122 15.61 12.77 -4.25
CA ILE A 122 15.91 11.73 -5.25
C ILE A 122 14.61 11.12 -5.80
N TYR A 123 13.61 10.88 -4.94
CA TYR A 123 12.31 10.37 -5.34
C TYR A 123 11.59 11.34 -6.29
N ASP A 124 11.47 12.62 -5.91
CA ASP A 124 10.79 13.66 -6.71
C ASP A 124 11.46 13.84 -8.08
N LEU A 125 12.80 13.77 -8.13
CA LEU A 125 13.57 13.82 -9.37
C LEU A 125 13.25 12.65 -10.30
N ASN A 126 13.12 11.44 -9.76
CA ASN A 126 12.81 10.26 -10.56
C ASN A 126 11.36 10.30 -11.07
N ASP A 127 10.40 10.72 -10.24
CA ASP A 127 8.99 10.86 -10.62
C ASP A 127 8.79 11.91 -11.74
N GLU A 128 9.48 13.05 -11.65
CA GLU A 128 9.48 14.08 -12.71
C GLU A 128 10.09 13.57 -14.03
N GLN A 129 11.18 12.79 -13.97
CA GLN A 129 11.77 12.16 -15.15
C GLN A 129 10.80 11.16 -15.82
N GLU A 130 10.07 10.38 -15.03
CA GLU A 130 9.06 9.43 -15.53
C GLU A 130 7.87 10.14 -16.17
N LYS A 131 7.32 11.18 -15.53
CA LYS A 131 6.23 12.00 -16.07
C LYS A 131 6.60 12.64 -17.41
N LYS A 132 7.83 13.16 -17.55
CA LYS A 132 8.32 13.74 -18.80
C LYS A 132 8.53 12.68 -19.89
N CYS A 133 9.06 11.51 -19.55
CA CYS A 133 9.24 10.39 -20.47
C CYS A 133 7.90 9.82 -20.98
N ASN A 134 6.82 9.98 -20.20
CA ASN A 134 5.47 9.57 -20.56
C ASN A 134 4.74 10.60 -21.45
N SER A 135 4.89 11.91 -21.20
CA SER A 135 4.29 12.98 -22.02
C SER A 135 4.84 13.06 -23.47
N LEU A 136 6.06 12.60 -23.71
CA LEU A 136 6.68 12.56 -25.05
C LEU A 136 6.22 11.37 -25.92
N LYS A 137 5.54 10.38 -25.34
CA LYS A 137 5.08 9.16 -26.04
C LYS A 137 3.66 9.27 -26.63
N SER A 138 2.92 10.35 -26.35
CA SER A 138 1.58 10.61 -26.90
C SER A 138 1.57 11.85 -27.81
N LYS A 139 1.93 11.68 -29.08
CA LYS A 139 1.57 12.64 -30.15
C LYS A 139 1.21 11.90 -31.45
N PRO A 140 -0.03 11.98 -31.95
CA PRO A 140 -0.31 11.87 -33.38
C PRO A 140 -0.09 13.22 -34.08
N LYS A 141 0.41 13.15 -35.31
CA LYS A 141 0.66 14.28 -36.21
C LYS A 141 -0.64 14.75 -36.88
N SER A 142 -0.92 16.06 -36.83
CA SER A 142 -1.15 16.97 -37.97
C SER A 142 -2.07 18.14 -37.61
N LYS A 143 -1.71 19.33 -38.11
CA LYS A 143 -2.35 20.62 -37.87
C LYS A 143 -3.56 20.83 -38.80
N LYS A 144 -4.66 21.35 -38.27
CA LYS A 144 -5.50 22.37 -38.94
C LYS A 144 -6.04 23.37 -37.92
N LYS A 145 -5.88 24.65 -38.24
CA LYS A 145 -6.34 25.84 -37.50
C LYS A 145 -7.86 25.88 -37.45
N THR A 146 -8.46 26.17 -36.29
CA THR A 146 -9.48 27.24 -36.12
C THR A 146 -9.92 27.36 -34.67
N SER A 147 -10.02 28.62 -34.23
CA SER A 147 -10.92 29.14 -33.21
C SER A 147 -10.80 28.61 -31.78
N SER A 148 -10.06 29.37 -30.96
CA SER A 148 -10.29 29.52 -29.52
C SER A 148 -11.80 29.65 -29.27
N SER A 149 -12.44 28.58 -28.78
CA SER A 149 -13.89 28.48 -28.66
C SER A 149 -14.35 28.72 -27.22
N SER A 150 -14.86 29.92 -27.00
CA SER A 150 -16.20 30.22 -26.47
C SER A 150 -16.63 29.80 -25.05
N TRP A 151 -15.93 28.93 -24.31
CA TRP A 151 -16.45 28.45 -23.01
C TRP A 151 -15.94 29.25 -21.80
N LEU A 152 -14.80 29.93 -21.92
CA LEU A 152 -14.26 30.82 -20.89
C LEU A 152 -15.05 32.13 -20.71
N LYS A 153 -16.16 32.31 -21.43
CA LYS A 153 -17.09 33.44 -21.29
C LYS A 153 -18.39 33.13 -20.54
N LEU A 154 -18.62 31.87 -20.12
CA LEU A 154 -19.84 31.49 -19.40
C LEU A 154 -19.69 31.45 -17.87
N CYS A 155 -18.49 31.70 -17.35
CA CYS A 155 -18.23 31.69 -15.91
C CYS A 155 -18.09 33.08 -15.28
N ASP A 156 -17.95 34.15 -16.08
CA ASP A 156 -17.81 35.52 -15.59
C ASP A 156 -18.58 36.51 -16.48
N SER A 157 -19.90 36.59 -16.31
CA SER A 157 -20.72 37.81 -16.48
C SER A 157 -22.20 37.49 -16.32
N ASN A 158 -22.81 38.12 -15.33
CA ASN A 158 -24.24 38.43 -15.34
C ASN A 158 -24.59 39.18 -16.64
N THR A 159 -25.84 39.05 -17.07
CA THR A 159 -26.52 39.72 -18.20
C THR A 159 -26.29 39.14 -19.60
N GLU A 160 -27.16 38.19 -19.99
CA GLU A 160 -27.96 38.25 -21.22
C GLU A 160 -28.96 37.08 -21.35
N PHE A 161 -28.83 36.00 -20.55
CA PHE A 161 -29.87 34.95 -20.43
C PHE A 161 -30.93 35.24 -19.36
N ASP A 162 -30.67 36.22 -18.46
CA ASP A 162 -31.58 36.68 -17.41
C ASP A 162 -32.54 37.79 -17.87
N ALA A 163 -32.47 38.21 -19.13
CA ALA A 163 -33.20 39.38 -19.62
C ALA A 163 -34.72 39.16 -19.79
N HIS A 164 -35.24 37.97 -19.47
CA HIS A 164 -36.69 37.74 -19.47
C HIS A 164 -37.19 36.85 -18.32
N CYS A 165 -36.81 37.13 -17.07
CA CYS A 165 -37.66 36.76 -15.93
C CYS A 165 -37.50 37.77 -14.79
N SER A 166 -38.46 38.68 -14.69
CA SER A 166 -38.64 39.66 -13.63
C SER A 166 -38.62 39.03 -12.22
N SER A 167 -37.72 39.53 -11.36
CA SER A 167 -37.81 39.66 -9.88
C SER A 167 -38.16 38.46 -8.97
N LEU A 168 -38.38 37.24 -9.47
CA LEU A 168 -38.75 36.09 -8.62
C LEU A 168 -37.52 35.40 -7.99
N PRO A 169 -37.60 34.98 -6.71
CA PRO A 169 -36.51 34.26 -6.06
C PRO A 169 -36.26 32.90 -6.73
N THR A 170 -34.98 32.54 -6.89
CA THR A 170 -34.55 31.26 -7.47
C THR A 170 -34.11 30.29 -6.37
N VAL A 171 -34.70 29.11 -6.37
CA VAL A 171 -34.42 28.00 -5.46
C VAL A 171 -33.53 26.99 -6.20
N ALA A 172 -32.37 26.66 -5.64
CA ALA A 172 -31.57 25.55 -6.10
C ALA A 172 -32.20 24.24 -5.60
N VAL A 173 -32.43 23.29 -6.51
CA VAL A 173 -32.95 21.97 -6.16
C VAL A 173 -31.77 21.04 -5.93
N GLU A 174 -31.61 20.56 -4.70
CA GLU A 174 -30.50 19.68 -4.30
C GLU A 174 -30.95 18.23 -4.12
N ASP A 175 -32.20 18.02 -3.73
CA ASP A 175 -32.79 16.70 -3.52
C ASP A 175 -33.38 16.14 -4.82
N TYR A 176 -32.96 14.92 -5.17
CA TYR A 176 -33.46 14.20 -6.33
C TYR A 176 -33.26 12.70 -6.15
N GLU A 177 -34.04 11.92 -6.88
CA GLU A 177 -33.86 10.48 -6.99
C GLU A 177 -33.42 10.11 -8.41
N TRP A 178 -32.72 9.00 -8.59
CA TRP A 178 -32.39 8.52 -9.92
C TRP A 178 -32.43 7.00 -10.02
N ASN A 179 -32.74 6.51 -11.21
CA ASN A 179 -32.60 5.10 -11.56
C ASN A 179 -32.08 4.96 -13.00
N GLN A 180 -31.88 3.71 -13.43
CA GLN A 180 -31.48 3.45 -14.80
C GLN A 180 -32.18 2.24 -15.39
N SER A 181 -32.14 2.20 -16.71
CA SER A 181 -32.48 1.06 -17.56
C SER A 181 -31.30 0.79 -18.49
N GLU A 182 -31.44 -0.19 -19.37
CA GLU A 182 -30.45 -0.47 -20.41
C GLU A 182 -30.17 0.76 -21.30
N LYS A 183 -31.21 1.53 -21.65
CA LYS A 183 -31.09 2.64 -22.63
C LYS A 183 -31.01 4.03 -22.02
N PHE A 184 -31.56 4.22 -20.81
CA PHE A 184 -31.72 5.54 -20.19
C PHE A 184 -31.33 5.54 -18.72
N VAL A 185 -30.76 6.66 -18.28
CA VAL A 185 -30.70 7.08 -16.88
C VAL A 185 -31.84 8.07 -16.65
N LYS A 186 -32.59 7.95 -15.55
CA LYS A 186 -33.71 8.85 -15.25
C LYS A 186 -33.48 9.53 -13.91
N ILE A 187 -33.75 10.83 -13.86
CA ILE A 187 -33.73 11.64 -12.65
C ILE A 187 -35.15 12.10 -12.35
N TYR A 188 -35.56 12.02 -11.10
CA TYR A 188 -36.84 12.44 -10.58
C TYR A 188 -36.60 13.63 -9.66
N ILE A 189 -37.21 14.76 -10.01
CA ILE A 189 -37.06 16.04 -9.30
C ILE A 189 -38.46 16.48 -8.89
N ASP A 190 -38.68 16.62 -7.59
CA ASP A 190 -39.95 17.10 -7.05
C ASP A 190 -39.96 18.63 -6.99
N ILE A 191 -41.01 19.23 -7.55
CA ILE A 191 -41.21 20.68 -7.59
C ILE A 191 -42.67 20.97 -7.21
N ASP A 192 -42.87 21.57 -6.05
CA ASP A 192 -44.18 21.86 -5.50
C ASP A 192 -45.02 22.75 -6.42
N GLY A 193 -46.25 22.32 -6.72
CA GLY A 193 -47.19 23.03 -7.59
C GLY A 193 -46.90 22.94 -9.09
N LEU A 194 -45.98 22.06 -9.49
CA LEU A 194 -45.71 21.83 -10.91
C LEU A 194 -46.78 20.95 -11.56
N GLU A 195 -47.57 21.52 -12.45
CA GLU A 195 -48.50 20.79 -13.32
C GLU A 195 -47.99 20.60 -14.77
N GLU A 196 -48.58 19.66 -15.52
CA GLU A 196 -48.25 19.42 -16.94
C GLU A 196 -48.47 20.64 -17.85
N THR A 197 -49.37 21.54 -17.46
CA THR A 197 -49.66 22.82 -18.13
C THR A 197 -48.45 23.76 -18.15
N HIS A 198 -47.48 23.58 -17.24
CA HIS A 198 -46.26 24.38 -17.14
C HIS A 198 -45.15 23.97 -18.11
N SER A 199 -45.41 23.10 -19.09
CA SER A 199 -44.42 22.65 -20.07
C SER A 199 -43.61 23.74 -20.77
N LYS A 200 -44.20 24.92 -21.00
CA LYS A 200 -43.51 26.07 -21.60
C LYS A 200 -42.63 26.85 -20.62
N LYS A 201 -42.82 26.65 -19.32
CA LYS A 201 -42.07 27.29 -18.24
C LYS A 201 -40.88 26.46 -17.76
N VAL A 202 -40.75 25.22 -18.23
CA VAL A 202 -39.64 24.32 -17.89
C VAL A 202 -38.72 24.14 -19.09
N SER A 203 -37.45 24.44 -18.90
CA SER A 203 -36.40 24.29 -19.92
C SER A 203 -35.25 23.43 -19.38
N SER A 204 -34.57 22.73 -20.29
CA SER A 204 -33.42 21.90 -19.93
C SER A 204 -32.33 22.02 -20.99
N ILE A 205 -31.07 22.02 -20.55
CA ILE A 205 -29.89 21.99 -21.41
C ILE A 205 -29.13 20.70 -21.11
N PHE A 206 -28.83 19.93 -22.15
CA PHE A 206 -28.04 18.70 -22.05
C PHE A 206 -26.67 18.92 -22.69
N GLY A 207 -25.63 18.47 -22.00
CA GLY A 207 -24.28 18.32 -22.52
C GLY A 207 -23.85 16.86 -22.47
N GLU A 208 -22.63 16.56 -22.95
CA GLU A 208 -22.16 15.17 -23.00
C GLU A 208 -22.01 14.55 -21.60
N HIS A 209 -21.57 15.34 -20.62
CA HIS A 209 -21.35 14.91 -19.22
C HIS A 209 -22.01 15.83 -18.20
N HIS A 210 -23.04 16.57 -18.59
CA HIS A 210 -23.77 17.46 -17.68
C HIS A 210 -25.19 17.71 -18.18
N MET A 211 -26.05 18.20 -17.29
CA MET A 211 -27.35 18.75 -17.64
C MET A 211 -27.75 19.86 -16.68
N SER A 212 -28.54 20.81 -17.15
CA SER A 212 -29.21 21.80 -16.30
C SER A 212 -30.70 21.89 -16.62
N LEU A 213 -31.50 22.22 -15.62
CA LEU A 213 -32.93 22.41 -15.73
C LEU A 213 -33.32 23.71 -15.00
N LEU A 214 -34.21 24.46 -15.64
CA LEU A 214 -34.79 25.70 -15.11
C LEU A 214 -36.31 25.63 -15.28
N ALA A 215 -37.04 25.67 -14.17
CA ALA A 215 -38.48 25.86 -14.14
C ALA A 215 -38.77 27.27 -13.62
N SER A 216 -39.31 28.14 -14.48
CA SER A 216 -39.55 29.54 -14.15
C SER A 216 -40.99 29.78 -13.69
N ASP A 217 -41.20 30.68 -12.75
CA ASP A 217 -42.52 31.14 -12.32
C ASP A 217 -43.51 30.00 -12.00
N ILE A 218 -43.06 29.09 -11.12
CA ILE A 218 -43.88 28.05 -10.50
C ILE A 218 -44.18 28.51 -9.07
N ASN A 219 -45.45 28.79 -8.77
CA ASN A 219 -45.88 29.34 -7.48
C ASN A 219 -45.10 30.60 -7.03
N GLY A 220 -44.74 31.47 -7.98
CA GLY A 220 -43.98 32.70 -7.70
C GLY A 220 -42.51 32.47 -7.37
N ARG A 221 -41.93 31.33 -7.75
CA ARG A 221 -40.50 31.03 -7.60
C ARG A 221 -39.92 30.43 -8.89
N ASN A 222 -38.62 30.57 -9.06
CA ASN A 222 -37.85 29.84 -10.06
C ASN A 222 -37.15 28.65 -9.39
N TYR A 223 -37.06 27.52 -10.07
CA TYR A 223 -36.35 26.34 -9.60
C TYR A 223 -35.23 26.00 -10.56
N LYS A 224 -34.02 25.83 -10.05
CA LYS A 224 -32.82 25.54 -10.83
C LYS A 224 -32.17 24.25 -10.35
N PHE A 225 -31.98 23.31 -11.26
CA PHE A 225 -31.25 22.07 -11.02
C PHE A 225 -30.05 22.00 -11.96
N ILE A 226 -28.87 21.70 -11.42
CA ILE A 226 -27.64 21.53 -12.21
C ILE A 226 -26.98 20.23 -11.79
N LEU A 227 -26.66 19.39 -12.77
CA LEU A 227 -25.92 18.16 -12.57
C LEU A 227 -24.70 18.15 -13.50
N GLN A 228 -23.51 18.16 -12.90
CA GLN A 228 -22.23 18.19 -13.61
C GLN A 228 -21.42 16.91 -13.34
N ASN A 229 -20.43 16.66 -14.19
CA ASN A 229 -19.51 15.52 -14.07
C ASN A 229 -20.24 14.17 -14.03
N LEU A 230 -21.18 13.97 -14.96
CA LEU A 230 -21.82 12.66 -15.15
C LEU A 230 -20.76 11.60 -15.42
N ARG A 231 -20.93 10.43 -14.78
CA ARG A 231 -19.96 9.33 -14.86
C ARG A 231 -19.69 8.89 -16.29
N GLU A 232 -20.74 8.73 -17.09
CA GLU A 232 -20.64 8.34 -18.49
C GLU A 232 -21.30 9.37 -19.39
N ALA A 233 -20.96 9.33 -20.68
CA ALA A 233 -21.50 10.24 -21.68
C ALA A 233 -22.97 9.92 -21.99
N ILE A 234 -23.76 10.98 -22.23
CA ILE A 234 -25.15 10.90 -22.68
C ILE A 234 -25.28 11.37 -24.13
N ASP A 235 -26.31 10.87 -24.83
CA ASP A 235 -26.71 11.41 -26.13
C ASP A 235 -27.61 12.63 -25.91
N ILE A 236 -27.09 13.80 -26.24
CA ILE A 236 -27.76 15.10 -26.07
C ILE A 236 -29.07 15.15 -26.86
N LYS A 237 -29.10 14.61 -28.08
CA LYS A 237 -30.24 14.78 -29.00
C LYS A 237 -31.46 13.99 -28.57
N ASP A 238 -31.23 12.84 -27.96
CA ASP A 238 -32.28 11.92 -27.54
C ASP A 238 -32.59 11.98 -26.04
N SER A 239 -31.88 12.84 -25.31
CA SER A 239 -32.21 13.18 -23.92
C SER A 239 -33.37 14.18 -23.88
N LYS A 240 -34.28 14.03 -22.92
CA LYS A 240 -35.54 14.78 -22.87
C LYS A 240 -36.09 14.87 -21.46
N ILE A 241 -36.98 15.82 -21.23
CA ILE A 241 -37.74 15.93 -19.97
C ILE A 241 -39.20 15.53 -20.18
N ARG A 242 -39.84 15.01 -19.13
CA ARG A 242 -41.29 14.82 -19.06
C ARG A 242 -41.80 15.38 -17.75
N LEU A 243 -42.91 16.08 -17.83
CA LEU A 243 -43.59 16.60 -16.66
C LEU A 243 -44.65 15.60 -16.21
N LYS A 244 -44.77 15.49 -14.90
CA LYS A 244 -45.86 14.85 -14.18
C LYS A 244 -46.30 15.82 -13.08
N MET A 245 -47.47 15.57 -12.50
CA MET A 245 -47.94 16.33 -11.35
C MET A 245 -46.86 16.31 -10.24
N GLU A 246 -46.44 17.52 -9.84
CA GLU A 246 -45.42 17.86 -8.85
C GLU A 246 -44.02 17.28 -9.11
N ARG A 247 -43.77 16.73 -10.30
CA ARG A 247 -42.51 16.00 -10.58
C ARG A 247 -42.03 16.19 -12.01
N VAL A 248 -40.77 16.57 -12.15
CA VAL A 248 -40.04 16.48 -13.43
C VAL A 248 -39.30 15.16 -13.51
N VAL A 249 -39.45 14.46 -14.63
CA VAL A 249 -38.64 13.28 -14.96
C VAL A 249 -37.70 13.63 -16.10
N VAL A 250 -36.40 13.67 -15.81
CA VAL A 250 -35.35 13.87 -16.81
C VAL A 250 -34.91 12.52 -17.35
N PHE A 251 -34.99 12.31 -18.66
CA PHE A 251 -34.51 11.12 -19.36
C PHE A 251 -33.19 11.45 -20.06
N MET A 252 -32.10 10.87 -19.58
CA MET A 252 -30.79 10.97 -20.23
C MET A 252 -30.52 9.68 -21.00
N LYS A 253 -30.41 9.76 -22.34
CA LYS A 253 -30.11 8.58 -23.16
C LYS A 253 -28.63 8.25 -22.99
N LYS A 254 -28.33 7.00 -22.63
CA LYS A 254 -26.93 6.55 -22.54
C LYS A 254 -26.31 6.55 -23.94
N LYS A 255 -25.12 7.14 -24.08
CA LYS A 255 -24.34 7.04 -25.33
C LYS A 255 -23.89 5.60 -25.59
N ASN A 256 -23.56 4.87 -24.52
CA ASN A 256 -23.20 3.46 -24.53
C ASN A 256 -24.24 2.65 -23.73
N PRO A 257 -25.23 1.98 -24.37
CA PRO A 257 -26.29 1.26 -23.65
C PRO A 257 -25.79 0.03 -22.87
N ASN A 258 -24.66 -0.54 -23.28
CA ASN A 258 -24.07 -1.72 -22.63
C ASN A 258 -23.37 -1.42 -21.30
N ILE A 259 -23.28 -0.15 -20.89
CA ILE A 259 -22.61 0.27 -19.65
C ILE A 259 -23.65 0.49 -18.54
N HIS A 260 -23.48 -0.24 -17.45
CA HIS A 260 -24.24 -0.07 -16.22
C HIS A 260 -23.60 1.03 -15.36
N TRP A 261 -24.37 2.07 -15.01
CA TRP A 261 -23.87 3.19 -14.21
C TRP A 261 -23.88 2.81 -12.72
N THR A 262 -22.75 2.80 -12.04
CA THR A 262 -22.70 2.49 -10.60
C THR A 262 -22.88 3.72 -9.69
N SER A 263 -22.76 4.92 -10.26
CA SER A 263 -23.01 6.22 -9.64
C SER A 263 -23.50 7.21 -10.71
N LEU A 264 -24.16 8.29 -10.30
CA LEU A 264 -24.66 9.29 -11.25
C LEU A 264 -23.55 10.24 -11.68
N THR A 265 -22.72 10.67 -10.74
CA THR A 265 -21.58 11.55 -10.96
C THR A 265 -20.25 10.86 -10.65
N VAL A 266 -19.17 11.44 -11.17
CA VAL A 266 -17.79 11.04 -10.84
C VAL A 266 -17.51 11.30 -9.36
N SER A 267 -17.99 12.42 -8.79
CA SER A 267 -17.77 12.78 -7.38
C SER A 267 -18.45 11.83 -6.38
N GLU A 268 -19.59 11.22 -6.73
CA GLU A 268 -20.21 10.16 -5.93
C GLU A 268 -19.41 8.84 -5.96
N ALA A 269 -18.82 8.50 -7.11
CA ALA A 269 -17.88 7.38 -7.20
C ALA A 269 -16.66 7.66 -6.33
N ASP A 270 -16.08 8.85 -6.48
CA ASP A 270 -14.92 9.31 -5.71
C ASP A 270 -15.23 9.42 -4.22
N ARG A 271 -16.46 9.75 -3.80
CA ARG A 271 -16.85 9.74 -2.38
C ARG A 271 -16.84 8.32 -1.80
N ARG A 272 -17.40 7.34 -2.52
CA ARG A 272 -17.34 5.92 -2.12
C ARG A 272 -15.91 5.39 -2.13
N SER A 273 -15.10 5.80 -3.10
CA SER A 273 -13.67 5.50 -3.17
C SER A 273 -12.86 6.23 -2.10
N SER A 274 -13.25 7.43 -1.68
CA SER A 274 -12.53 8.26 -0.69
C SER A 274 -12.77 7.80 0.74
N GLY A 275 -13.91 7.19 1.05
CA GLY A 275 -14.14 6.55 2.35
C GLY A 275 -13.23 5.34 2.54
N ALA A 276 -13.24 4.42 1.56
CA ALA A 276 -12.35 3.25 1.57
C ALA A 276 -10.86 3.65 1.47
N GLN A 277 -10.50 4.64 0.64
CA GLN A 277 -9.13 5.12 0.52
C GLN A 277 -8.66 5.85 1.79
N ARG A 278 -9.50 6.67 2.44
CA ARG A 278 -9.17 7.29 3.73
C ARG A 278 -9.04 6.25 4.83
N GLN A 279 -9.94 5.27 4.88
CA GLN A 279 -9.83 4.15 5.80
C GLN A 279 -8.57 3.33 5.55
N LEU A 280 -8.19 3.09 4.30
CA LEU A 280 -6.95 2.39 3.96
C LEU A 280 -5.70 3.21 4.31
N SER A 281 -5.72 4.52 4.06
CA SER A 281 -4.64 5.43 4.46
C SER A 281 -4.51 5.54 5.97
N GLN A 282 -5.62 5.61 6.70
CA GLN A 282 -5.61 5.59 8.16
C GLN A 282 -5.15 4.23 8.69
N ALA A 283 -5.65 3.13 8.12
CA ALA A 283 -5.22 1.79 8.46
C ALA A 283 -3.73 1.57 8.18
N HIS A 284 -3.18 2.18 7.14
CA HIS A 284 -1.75 2.15 6.85
C HIS A 284 -0.94 2.85 7.95
N VAL A 285 -1.40 4.01 8.42
CA VAL A 285 -0.80 4.71 9.57
C VAL A 285 -0.90 3.83 10.82
N ASP A 286 -2.09 3.32 11.13
CA ASP A 286 -2.33 2.48 12.31
C ASP A 286 -1.49 1.18 12.27
N PHE A 287 -1.33 0.56 11.09
CA PHE A 287 -0.52 -0.63 10.87
C PHE A 287 0.98 -0.35 11.04
N ASN A 288 1.47 0.79 10.56
CA ASN A 288 2.87 1.21 10.75
C ASN A 288 3.17 1.59 12.21
N GLU A 289 2.25 2.29 12.87
CA GLU A 289 2.31 2.57 14.32
C GLU A 289 2.40 1.26 15.10
N PHE A 290 1.54 0.29 14.78
CA PHE A 290 1.57 -1.03 15.40
C PHE A 290 2.88 -1.78 15.14
N SER A 291 3.36 -1.82 13.89
CA SER A 291 4.62 -2.49 13.54
C SER A 291 5.81 -1.89 14.31
N SER A 292 5.82 -0.56 14.47
CA SER A 292 6.85 0.16 15.23
C SER A 292 6.77 -0.18 16.72
N LEU A 293 5.55 -0.19 17.29
CA LEU A 293 5.30 -0.59 18.67
C LEU A 293 5.76 -2.03 18.94
N MET A 294 5.43 -2.98 18.06
CA MET A 294 5.85 -4.37 18.21
C MET A 294 7.37 -4.54 18.15
N LYS A 295 8.05 -3.76 17.31
CA LYS A 295 9.52 -3.76 17.27
C LYS A 295 10.10 -3.26 18.60
N LEU A 296 9.58 -2.16 19.13
CA LEU A 296 9.98 -1.62 20.43
C LEU A 296 9.72 -2.62 21.56
N LEU A 297 8.55 -3.24 21.61
CA LEU A 297 8.19 -4.24 22.62
C LEU A 297 9.03 -5.52 22.51
N LYS A 298 9.52 -5.86 21.32
CA LYS A 298 10.45 -6.99 21.12
C LYS A 298 11.86 -6.66 21.64
N GLU A 299 12.30 -5.42 21.47
CA GLU A 299 13.61 -4.94 21.95
C GLU A 299 13.60 -4.69 23.46
N ALA A 300 12.48 -4.20 23.99
CA ALA A 300 12.26 -3.92 25.41
C ALA A 300 10.84 -4.33 25.83
N PRO A 301 10.65 -5.59 26.30
CA PRO A 301 9.33 -6.07 26.70
C PRO A 301 8.75 -5.30 27.90
N SER A 302 7.52 -4.84 27.74
CA SER A 302 6.73 -4.22 28.81
C SER A 302 6.16 -5.28 29.77
N VAL A 303 5.89 -4.86 31.02
CA VAL A 303 5.22 -5.68 32.04
C VAL A 303 3.77 -6.01 31.66
N ASP A 304 3.09 -5.13 30.90
CA ASP A 304 1.71 -5.34 30.44
C ASP A 304 1.55 -4.93 28.97
N MET A 305 2.17 -5.73 28.10
CA MET A 305 2.16 -5.54 26.64
C MET A 305 0.74 -5.42 26.06
N HIS A 306 -0.24 -6.15 26.62
CA HIS A 306 -1.61 -6.10 26.13
C HIS A 306 -2.29 -4.76 26.41
N LYS A 307 -2.03 -4.16 27.57
CA LYS A 307 -2.54 -2.83 27.90
C LYS A 307 -1.91 -1.77 26.99
N ASP A 308 -0.60 -1.80 26.79
CA ASP A 308 0.10 -0.81 25.96
C ASP A 308 -0.39 -0.84 24.50
N VAL A 309 -0.61 -2.06 23.96
CA VAL A 309 -1.18 -2.25 22.63
C VAL A 309 -2.62 -1.71 22.54
N MET A 310 -3.45 -1.94 23.57
CA MET A 310 -4.82 -1.41 23.65
C MET A 310 -4.88 0.10 23.85
N ASP A 311 -3.91 0.68 24.56
CA ASP A 311 -3.80 2.12 24.77
C ASP A 311 -3.36 2.83 23.47
N ALA A 312 -2.53 2.17 22.64
CA ALA A 312 -2.24 2.57 21.27
C ALA A 312 -3.43 2.38 20.28
N GLY A 313 -4.56 1.84 20.76
CA GLY A 313 -5.75 1.63 19.95
C GLY A 313 -5.64 0.43 19.01
N CYS A 314 -4.74 -0.51 19.29
CA CYS A 314 -4.62 -1.77 18.57
C CYS A 314 -5.07 -2.93 19.46
N TYR A 315 -5.48 -4.04 18.86
CA TYR A 315 -5.72 -5.28 19.59
C TYR A 315 -5.05 -6.44 18.89
N VAL A 316 -4.39 -7.31 19.66
CA VAL A 316 -3.83 -8.56 19.14
C VAL A 316 -4.55 -9.74 19.79
N GLY A 317 -5.45 -10.35 19.03
CA GLY A 317 -6.14 -11.57 19.39
C GLY A 317 -5.26 -12.78 19.10
N HIS A 318 -4.93 -13.52 20.14
CA HIS A 318 -4.24 -14.80 20.04
C HIS A 318 -5.26 -15.92 20.29
N SER A 319 -5.10 -17.09 19.68
CA SER A 319 -6.03 -18.22 19.83
C SER A 319 -6.12 -18.77 21.27
N SER A 320 -5.24 -18.35 22.19
CA SER A 320 -5.25 -18.71 23.61
C SER A 320 -6.16 -17.82 24.48
N ALA A 321 -6.56 -16.66 24.00
CA ALA A 321 -7.53 -15.81 24.70
C ALA A 321 -8.95 -16.28 24.36
N SER A 322 -9.80 -16.47 25.37
CA SER A 322 -11.22 -16.75 25.11
C SER A 322 -11.82 -15.59 24.30
N TYR A 323 -12.43 -15.88 23.16
CA TYR A 323 -13.13 -14.89 22.33
C TYR A 323 -14.13 -14.04 23.14
N THR A 324 -14.68 -14.60 24.22
CA THR A 324 -15.53 -13.85 25.17
C THR A 324 -14.78 -12.70 25.86
N THR A 325 -13.53 -12.92 26.26
CA THR A 325 -12.66 -11.87 26.83
C THR A 325 -12.29 -10.82 25.79
N VAL A 326 -12.07 -11.24 24.54
CA VAL A 326 -11.82 -10.34 23.43
C VAL A 326 -13.01 -9.42 23.21
N LEU A 327 -14.21 -10.00 23.07
CA LEU A 327 -15.46 -9.27 22.87
C LEU A 327 -15.77 -8.32 24.04
N GLN A 328 -15.56 -8.75 25.29
CA GLN A 328 -15.73 -7.87 26.45
C GLN A 328 -14.81 -6.65 26.38
N ARG A 329 -13.54 -6.83 26.03
CA ARG A 329 -12.57 -5.73 25.93
C ARG A 329 -12.90 -4.78 24.78
N VAL A 330 -13.26 -5.31 23.62
CA VAL A 330 -13.68 -4.51 22.46
C VAL A 330 -14.95 -3.72 22.76
N LYS A 331 -15.90 -4.29 23.51
CA LYS A 331 -17.10 -3.59 24.00
C LYS A 331 -16.77 -2.44 24.95
N THR A 332 -15.71 -2.54 25.76
CA THR A 332 -15.29 -1.45 26.64
C THR A 332 -14.55 -0.33 25.91
N LYS A 333 -13.69 -0.68 24.94
CA LYS A 333 -12.94 0.28 24.12
C LYS A 333 -12.71 -0.36 22.75
N ALA A 334 -13.38 0.16 21.72
CA ALA A 334 -13.22 -0.33 20.36
C ALA A 334 -11.80 0.04 19.85
N PRO A 335 -10.99 -0.94 19.41
CA PRO A 335 -9.69 -0.65 18.80
C PRO A 335 -9.88 -0.05 17.40
N ARG A 336 -8.89 0.70 16.91
CA ARG A 336 -8.82 1.17 15.51
C ARG A 336 -8.41 0.04 14.58
N LEU A 337 -7.42 -0.76 15.02
CA LEU A 337 -6.87 -1.91 14.29
C LEU A 337 -6.94 -3.17 15.15
N MET A 338 -7.48 -4.24 14.59
CA MET A 338 -7.58 -5.54 15.21
C MET A 338 -6.78 -6.57 14.41
N MET A 339 -5.72 -7.09 15.02
CA MET A 339 -4.97 -8.22 14.51
C MET A 339 -5.51 -9.52 15.11
N VAL A 340 -5.94 -10.44 14.26
CA VAL A 340 -6.48 -11.73 14.67
C VAL A 340 -5.59 -12.82 14.11
N TYR A 341 -4.91 -13.53 15.01
CA TYR A 341 -4.14 -14.71 14.66
C TYR A 341 -5.04 -15.95 14.76
N LEU A 342 -5.40 -16.48 13.59
CA LEU A 342 -6.23 -17.65 13.43
C LEU A 342 -5.33 -18.89 13.64
N ARG A 343 -5.65 -19.70 14.67
CA ARG A 343 -5.05 -21.00 15.06
C ARG A 343 -3.60 -21.01 15.57
N PHE A 344 -3.43 -21.52 16.80
CA PHE A 344 -2.42 -22.52 17.18
C PHE A 344 -3.16 -23.82 17.56
N PRO A 345 -2.55 -25.01 17.50
CA PRO A 345 -3.26 -26.26 17.73
C PRO A 345 -3.70 -26.38 19.19
N GLY A 346 -5.01 -26.56 19.46
CA GLY A 346 -5.42 -27.17 20.72
C GLY A 346 -6.76 -26.84 21.40
N SER A 347 -7.57 -25.81 21.07
CA SER A 347 -8.74 -25.55 21.96
C SER A 347 -9.98 -24.79 21.47
N ALA A 348 -10.07 -24.31 20.22
CA ALA A 348 -11.30 -23.64 19.76
C ALA A 348 -11.80 -24.21 18.42
N ASP A 349 -13.09 -24.58 18.39
CA ASP A 349 -13.80 -24.96 17.16
C ASP A 349 -13.91 -23.74 16.22
N VAL A 350 -13.75 -23.98 14.92
CA VAL A 350 -13.83 -22.97 13.84
C VAL A 350 -15.13 -22.19 13.93
N ALA A 351 -16.23 -22.85 14.27
CA ALA A 351 -17.53 -22.21 14.45
C ALA A 351 -17.53 -21.12 15.53
N THR A 352 -16.73 -21.29 16.60
CA THR A 352 -16.60 -20.28 17.66
C THR A 352 -15.82 -19.06 17.17
N CYS A 353 -14.76 -19.28 16.39
CA CYS A 353 -13.99 -18.21 15.76
C CYS A 353 -14.85 -17.42 14.77
N GLU A 354 -15.61 -18.12 13.93
CA GLU A 354 -16.54 -17.52 12.97
C GLU A 354 -17.60 -16.66 13.67
N ALA A 355 -18.24 -17.18 14.73
CA ALA A 355 -19.25 -16.46 15.49
C ALA A 355 -18.68 -15.20 16.16
N ALA A 356 -17.50 -15.30 16.77
CA ALA A 356 -16.84 -14.17 17.39
C ALA A 356 -16.43 -13.12 16.36
N LEU A 357 -15.86 -13.54 15.23
CA LEU A 357 -15.46 -12.64 14.16
C LEU A 357 -16.68 -11.95 13.53
N ALA A 358 -17.79 -12.65 13.36
CA ALA A 358 -19.05 -12.07 12.88
C ALA A 358 -19.60 -10.97 13.81
N GLU A 359 -19.41 -11.09 15.12
CA GLU A 359 -19.74 -10.03 16.09
C GLU A 359 -18.71 -8.88 16.02
N LEU A 360 -17.42 -9.20 15.93
CA LEU A 360 -16.34 -8.20 15.86
C LEU A 360 -16.42 -7.33 14.60
N VAL A 361 -16.78 -7.89 13.45
CA VAL A 361 -16.91 -7.17 12.17
C VAL A 361 -17.97 -6.07 12.24
N GLN A 362 -18.88 -6.10 13.22
CA GLN A 362 -19.87 -5.03 13.43
C GLN A 362 -19.25 -3.74 14.00
N PHE A 363 -18.11 -3.84 14.70
CA PHE A 363 -17.42 -2.68 15.26
C PHE A 363 -16.71 -1.86 14.18
N ASP A 364 -16.60 -0.55 14.38
CA ASP A 364 -15.95 0.37 13.44
C ASP A 364 -14.42 0.31 13.56
N CYS A 365 -13.84 -0.80 13.10
CA CYS A 365 -12.41 -1.05 13.14
C CYS A 365 -11.90 -1.81 11.90
N CYS A 366 -10.60 -1.71 11.67
CA CYS A 366 -9.89 -2.44 10.61
C CYS A 366 -9.37 -3.78 11.15
N PHE A 367 -9.23 -4.77 10.26
CA PHE A 367 -8.88 -6.14 10.57
C PHE A 367 -7.67 -6.61 9.77
N SER A 368 -6.72 -7.20 10.48
CA SER A 368 -5.60 -7.97 9.93
C SER A 368 -5.79 -9.43 10.33
N LEU A 369 -6.11 -10.30 9.38
CA LEU A 369 -6.32 -11.72 9.66
C LEU A 369 -5.08 -12.51 9.28
N HIS A 370 -4.48 -13.22 10.24
CA HIS A 370 -3.30 -14.04 9.99
C HIS A 370 -3.56 -15.47 10.42
N ASN A 371 -3.66 -16.38 9.48
CA ASN A 371 -3.64 -17.80 9.80
C ASN A 371 -2.21 -18.19 10.20
N ALA A 372 -1.96 -18.52 11.47
CA ALA A 372 -0.60 -18.88 11.91
C ALA A 372 -0.16 -20.22 11.30
N GLN A 373 -1.11 -21.05 10.88
CA GLN A 373 -0.85 -22.23 10.05
C GLN A 373 -0.74 -21.90 8.57
N TYR A 374 -0.65 -20.63 8.15
CA TYR A 374 -0.32 -20.22 6.78
C TYR A 374 0.93 -20.94 6.23
N LEU A 375 1.86 -21.33 7.12
CA LEU A 375 3.03 -22.13 6.78
C LEU A 375 2.74 -23.63 6.57
N HIS A 376 1.65 -24.18 7.10
CA HIS A 376 1.45 -25.64 7.22
C HIS A 376 0.04 -26.19 6.93
N SER A 377 -1.02 -25.38 6.87
CA SER A 377 -2.40 -25.84 6.64
C SER A 377 -2.85 -25.63 5.19
N PRO A 378 -3.37 -26.68 4.53
CA PRO A 378 -3.99 -26.58 3.21
C PRO A 378 -5.52 -26.31 3.26
N ASP A 379 -6.10 -25.96 4.42
CA ASP A 379 -7.55 -25.91 4.62
C ASP A 379 -8.21 -24.65 4.02
N VAL A 380 -8.32 -24.62 2.69
CA VAL A 380 -8.91 -23.53 1.90
C VAL A 380 -10.34 -23.16 2.34
N ASP A 381 -11.14 -24.15 2.73
CA ASP A 381 -12.57 -23.97 3.02
C ASP A 381 -12.84 -23.11 4.26
N GLU A 382 -11.93 -23.10 5.23
CA GLU A 382 -12.12 -22.35 6.48
C GLU A 382 -11.80 -20.87 6.30
N ASP A 383 -10.66 -20.57 5.68
CA ASP A 383 -10.23 -19.21 5.39
C ASP A 383 -11.26 -18.50 4.47
N ASP A 384 -11.84 -19.23 3.51
CA ASP A 384 -12.93 -18.74 2.66
C ASP A 384 -14.16 -18.28 3.47
N ARG A 385 -14.54 -19.03 4.52
CA ARG A 385 -15.68 -18.68 5.38
C ARG A 385 -15.39 -17.40 6.17
N LEU A 386 -14.17 -17.26 6.69
CA LEU A 386 -13.76 -16.10 7.47
C LEU A 386 -13.71 -14.83 6.61
N VAL A 387 -13.15 -14.90 5.40
CA VAL A 387 -13.13 -13.75 4.48
C VAL A 387 -14.53 -13.36 4.03
N LYS A 388 -15.45 -14.33 3.84
CA LYS A 388 -16.85 -14.05 3.48
C LYS A 388 -17.59 -13.17 4.51
N LEU A 389 -17.18 -13.19 5.78
CA LEU A 389 -17.77 -12.32 6.82
C LEU A 389 -17.58 -10.82 6.50
N PHE A 390 -16.59 -10.46 5.68
CA PHE A 390 -16.28 -9.07 5.32
C PHE A 390 -16.98 -8.59 4.04
N LYS A 391 -17.74 -9.45 3.34
CA LYS A 391 -18.40 -9.10 2.06
C LYS A 391 -19.35 -7.91 2.17
N GLY A 392 -19.96 -7.69 3.34
CA GLY A 392 -20.85 -6.55 3.63
C GLY A 392 -20.16 -5.31 4.20
N ALA A 393 -18.85 -5.37 4.47
CA ALA A 393 -18.08 -4.31 5.10
C ALA A 393 -16.75 -4.05 4.34
N PRO A 394 -16.83 -3.67 3.05
CA PRO A 394 -15.62 -3.40 2.26
C PRO A 394 -14.81 -2.26 2.89
N GLY A 395 -13.50 -2.48 3.05
CA GLY A 395 -12.59 -1.53 3.71
C GLY A 395 -12.22 -1.91 5.15
N LYS A 396 -12.93 -2.86 5.78
CA LYS A 396 -12.56 -3.35 7.12
C LYS A 396 -11.44 -4.39 7.09
N LEU A 397 -11.38 -5.26 6.10
CA LEU A 397 -10.27 -6.21 5.96
C LEU A 397 -9.10 -5.53 5.26
N VAL A 398 -8.04 -5.22 6.00
CA VAL A 398 -6.89 -4.44 5.51
C VAL A 398 -5.66 -5.30 5.25
N SER A 399 -5.52 -6.44 5.94
CA SER A 399 -4.49 -7.44 5.62
C SER A 399 -5.01 -8.86 5.84
N PHE A 400 -4.51 -9.79 5.04
CA PHE A 400 -4.86 -11.21 5.12
C PHE A 400 -3.63 -12.09 4.85
N SER A 401 -3.46 -13.13 5.65
CA SER A 401 -2.48 -14.21 5.44
C SER A 401 -3.15 -15.57 5.62
N GLY A 402 -3.20 -16.40 4.56
CA GLY A 402 -3.91 -17.68 4.56
C GLY A 402 -3.95 -18.38 3.20
N SER A 403 -4.87 -19.34 3.02
CA SER A 403 -5.14 -20.00 1.75
C SER A 403 -6.60 -19.80 1.34
N LEU A 404 -6.84 -19.20 0.19
CA LEU A 404 -8.19 -18.88 -0.29
C LEU A 404 -8.53 -19.60 -1.58
N GLY A 405 -9.80 -19.96 -1.75
CA GLY A 405 -10.34 -20.49 -2.98
C GLY A 405 -10.40 -19.43 -4.07
N ALA A 406 -10.47 -19.85 -5.34
CA ALA A 406 -10.54 -18.94 -6.47
C ALA A 406 -11.68 -17.91 -6.36
N ASP A 407 -12.84 -18.35 -5.88
CA ASP A 407 -14.01 -17.49 -5.67
C ASP A 407 -13.77 -16.45 -4.55
N ALA A 408 -13.12 -16.85 -3.46
CA ALA A 408 -12.82 -15.95 -2.35
C ALA A 408 -11.75 -14.92 -2.72
N ILE A 409 -10.71 -15.33 -3.45
CA ILE A 409 -9.70 -14.43 -4.03
C ILE A 409 -10.38 -13.38 -4.92
N SER A 410 -11.31 -13.81 -5.77
CA SER A 410 -12.05 -12.91 -6.66
C SER A 410 -13.02 -11.97 -5.91
N ALA A 411 -13.40 -12.33 -4.68
CA ALA A 411 -14.30 -11.57 -3.83
C ALA A 411 -13.59 -10.72 -2.77
N LEU A 412 -12.24 -10.67 -2.78
CA LEU A 412 -11.48 -9.85 -1.86
C LEU A 412 -11.85 -8.35 -1.99
N PRO A 413 -11.65 -7.56 -0.91
CA PRO A 413 -11.89 -6.12 -0.94
C PRO A 413 -11.14 -5.43 -2.09
N PRO A 414 -11.64 -4.31 -2.64
CA PRO A 414 -11.01 -3.63 -3.77
C PRO A 414 -9.63 -3.04 -3.46
N ALA A 415 -9.30 -2.83 -2.19
CA ALA A 415 -8.01 -2.34 -1.75
C ALA A 415 -7.61 -3.00 -0.42
N MET A 416 -6.33 -3.35 -0.29
CA MET A 416 -5.73 -3.97 0.90
C MET A 416 -4.31 -3.42 1.09
N LEU A 417 -3.81 -3.44 2.33
CA LEU A 417 -2.41 -3.11 2.64
C LEU A 417 -1.51 -4.29 2.27
N GLU A 418 -1.84 -5.47 2.78
CA GLU A 418 -1.00 -6.66 2.61
C GLU A 418 -1.87 -7.87 2.31
N LEU A 419 -1.44 -8.67 1.34
CA LEU A 419 -2.09 -9.92 0.99
C LEU A 419 -1.04 -11.01 0.89
N GLN A 420 -1.11 -12.00 1.78
CA GLN A 420 -0.25 -13.17 1.76
C GLN A 420 -1.09 -14.42 1.46
N LEU A 421 -0.83 -15.10 0.35
CA LEU A 421 -1.66 -16.21 -0.11
C LEU A 421 -0.84 -17.46 -0.39
N SER A 422 -1.32 -18.59 0.12
CA SER A 422 -0.82 -19.92 -0.22
C SER A 422 -1.61 -20.49 -1.39
N VAL A 423 -0.91 -20.67 -2.51
CA VAL A 423 -1.41 -21.17 -3.79
C VAL A 423 -0.98 -22.63 -3.95
N THR A 424 -1.97 -23.52 -3.92
CA THR A 424 -1.81 -24.97 -4.08
C THR A 424 -2.47 -25.49 -5.36
N ARG A 425 -3.28 -24.67 -6.04
CA ARG A 425 -4.05 -25.04 -7.24
C ARG A 425 -3.95 -23.98 -8.35
N ALA A 426 -4.13 -24.41 -9.59
CA ALA A 426 -4.08 -23.58 -10.80
C ALA A 426 -5.16 -22.48 -10.84
N ASP A 427 -6.36 -22.81 -10.35
CA ASP A 427 -7.51 -21.91 -10.30
C ASP A 427 -7.28 -20.73 -9.34
N GLN A 428 -6.59 -20.95 -8.22
CA GLN A 428 -6.19 -19.90 -7.29
C GLN A 428 -5.21 -18.92 -7.94
N LEU A 429 -4.22 -19.42 -8.69
CA LEU A 429 -3.27 -18.57 -9.41
C LEU A 429 -3.99 -17.76 -10.50
N SER A 430 -4.90 -18.38 -11.23
CA SER A 430 -5.71 -17.71 -12.24
C SER A 430 -6.60 -16.62 -11.62
N ALA A 431 -7.22 -16.90 -10.48
CA ALA A 431 -8.01 -15.93 -9.72
C ALA A 431 -7.15 -14.77 -9.20
N LEU A 432 -5.94 -15.06 -8.71
CA LEU A 432 -4.99 -14.04 -8.27
C LEU A 432 -4.61 -13.10 -9.43
N CYS A 433 -4.43 -13.64 -10.63
CA CYS A 433 -4.14 -12.85 -11.82
C CYS A 433 -5.33 -11.96 -12.25
N ALA A 434 -6.56 -12.39 -11.96
CA ALA A 434 -7.79 -11.72 -12.34
C ALA A 434 -8.41 -10.85 -11.23
N MET A 435 -7.83 -10.86 -10.01
CA MET A 435 -8.47 -10.23 -8.86
C MET A 435 -8.58 -8.71 -9.04
N PRO A 436 -9.73 -8.10 -8.68
CA PRO A 436 -9.90 -6.65 -8.75
C PRO A 436 -9.18 -5.90 -7.62
N THR A 437 -8.66 -6.63 -6.62
CA THR A 437 -8.04 -6.10 -5.40
C THR A 437 -6.68 -5.45 -5.67
N ARG A 438 -6.52 -4.22 -5.19
CA ARG A 438 -5.25 -3.49 -5.17
C ARG A 438 -4.58 -3.66 -3.80
N ALA A 439 -3.63 -4.58 -3.70
CA ALA A 439 -2.79 -4.73 -2.51
C ALA A 439 -1.59 -3.76 -2.57
N GLN A 440 -1.11 -3.21 -1.44
CA GLN A 440 0.16 -2.47 -1.42
C GLN A 440 1.38 -3.40 -1.34
N SER A 441 1.20 -4.59 -0.76
CA SER A 441 2.19 -5.67 -0.73
C SER A 441 1.50 -7.00 -1.05
N LEU A 442 2.09 -7.79 -1.94
CA LEU A 442 1.59 -9.11 -2.31
C LEU A 442 2.65 -10.17 -2.03
N HIS A 443 2.34 -11.14 -1.18
CA HIS A 443 3.19 -12.31 -0.92
C HIS A 443 2.48 -13.56 -1.44
N VAL A 444 3.06 -14.22 -2.43
CA VAL A 444 2.47 -15.40 -3.04
C VAL A 444 3.34 -16.59 -2.70
N ARG A 445 2.84 -17.47 -1.84
CA ARG A 445 3.48 -18.74 -1.55
C ARG A 445 3.00 -19.79 -2.54
N ILE A 446 3.92 -20.39 -3.30
CA ILE A 446 3.59 -21.38 -4.31
C ILE A 446 4.02 -22.75 -3.83
N ALA A 447 3.06 -23.67 -3.76
CA ALA A 447 3.34 -25.04 -3.37
C ALA A 447 4.15 -25.76 -4.45
N THR A 448 5.20 -26.48 -4.03
CA THR A 448 6.03 -27.29 -4.93
C THR A 448 5.28 -28.47 -5.55
N SER A 449 4.12 -28.83 -5.00
CA SER A 449 3.22 -29.84 -5.55
C SER A 449 2.45 -29.37 -6.79
N LEU A 450 2.48 -28.07 -7.12
CA LEU A 450 1.78 -27.53 -8.28
C LEU A 450 2.53 -27.90 -9.57
N ALA A 451 1.81 -28.42 -10.56
CA ALA A 451 2.42 -28.78 -11.83
C ALA A 451 2.87 -27.53 -12.60
N LEU A 452 4.01 -27.60 -13.28
CA LEU A 452 4.52 -26.46 -14.06
C LEU A 452 3.54 -26.02 -15.17
N ALA A 453 2.81 -26.98 -15.75
CA ALA A 453 1.78 -26.71 -16.77
C ALA A 453 0.59 -25.89 -16.23
N ASP A 454 0.39 -25.89 -14.92
CA ASP A 454 -0.67 -25.15 -14.23
C ASP A 454 -0.22 -23.73 -13.83
N LEU A 455 1.06 -23.41 -13.98
CA LEU A 455 1.58 -22.07 -13.72
C LEU A 455 1.27 -21.16 -14.91
N SER A 456 0.68 -20.00 -14.61
CA SER A 456 0.48 -18.92 -15.56
C SER A 456 1.35 -17.72 -15.18
N PRO A 457 1.86 -16.94 -16.16
CA PRO A 457 2.57 -15.71 -15.87
C PRO A 457 1.74 -14.76 -15.01
N LEU A 458 2.36 -14.17 -13.98
CA LEU A 458 1.69 -13.12 -13.23
C LEU A 458 1.53 -11.89 -14.13
N PRO A 459 0.33 -11.28 -14.21
CA PRO A 459 0.05 -10.25 -15.20
C PRO A 459 1.02 -9.07 -15.05
N ALA A 460 1.45 -8.53 -16.18
CA ALA A 460 2.26 -7.30 -16.25
C ALA A 460 1.50 -6.03 -15.76
N GLN A 461 0.30 -6.17 -15.16
CA GLN A 461 -0.39 -5.12 -14.40
C GLN A 461 -0.20 -5.21 -12.88
N VAL A 462 0.38 -6.31 -12.39
CA VAL A 462 0.92 -6.44 -11.02
C VAL A 462 2.21 -5.63 -10.75
N PRO A 463 3.00 -5.07 -11.71
CA PRO A 463 4.34 -4.61 -11.44
C PRO A 463 4.44 -3.27 -10.69
N VAL A 464 3.30 -2.67 -10.31
CA VAL A 464 3.26 -1.53 -9.38
C VAL A 464 3.24 -2.01 -7.92
N ILE A 465 2.87 -3.27 -7.67
CA ILE A 465 2.77 -3.84 -6.33
C ILE A 465 4.07 -4.62 -6.04
N PRO A 466 4.84 -4.24 -5.01
CA PRO A 466 5.90 -5.08 -4.46
C PRO A 466 5.39 -6.51 -4.26
N THR A 467 5.94 -7.43 -5.05
CA THR A 467 5.51 -8.84 -5.03
C THR A 467 6.64 -9.71 -4.51
N THR A 468 6.35 -10.51 -3.49
CA THR A 468 7.28 -11.51 -2.94
C THR A 468 6.78 -12.90 -3.30
N LEU A 469 7.55 -13.64 -4.09
CA LEU A 469 7.30 -15.06 -4.33
C LEU A 469 7.97 -15.87 -3.24
N VAL A 470 7.20 -16.69 -2.53
CA VAL A 470 7.69 -17.50 -1.42
C VAL A 470 7.62 -18.97 -1.81
N PHE A 471 8.73 -19.69 -1.68
CA PHE A 471 8.80 -21.13 -1.88
C PHE A 471 9.26 -21.79 -0.60
N HIS A 472 8.62 -22.88 -0.20
CA HIS A 472 8.90 -23.55 1.06
C HIS A 472 9.38 -24.98 0.86
N GLY A 473 10.37 -25.41 1.65
CA GLY A 473 10.82 -26.80 1.66
C GLY A 473 11.55 -27.23 0.39
N ILE A 474 12.24 -26.29 -0.28
CA ILE A 474 13.03 -26.58 -1.48
C ILE A 474 14.16 -27.54 -1.14
N THR A 475 14.32 -28.59 -1.94
CA THR A 475 15.41 -29.57 -1.86
C THR A 475 16.09 -29.66 -3.21
N ASP A 476 17.19 -30.42 -3.33
CA ASP A 476 17.91 -30.62 -4.60
C ASP A 476 17.00 -31.07 -5.75
N GLN A 477 15.98 -31.88 -5.46
CA GLN A 477 15.02 -32.39 -6.46
C GLN A 477 14.09 -31.31 -7.01
N HIS A 478 13.91 -30.21 -6.27
CA HIS A 478 13.00 -29.12 -6.64
C HIS A 478 13.70 -27.98 -7.37
N VAL A 479 15.03 -28.01 -7.53
CA VAL A 479 15.81 -26.90 -8.09
C VAL A 479 15.41 -26.58 -9.52
N GLU A 480 15.35 -27.57 -10.40
CA GLU A 480 14.94 -27.38 -11.80
C GLU A 480 13.49 -26.90 -11.90
N TRP A 481 12.60 -27.51 -11.11
CA TRP A 481 11.21 -27.07 -11.02
C TRP A 481 11.10 -25.61 -10.58
N LEU A 482 11.88 -25.18 -9.59
CA LEU A 482 11.89 -23.80 -9.10
C LEU A 482 12.36 -22.82 -10.18
N LEU A 483 13.43 -23.16 -10.91
CA LEU A 483 13.95 -22.33 -11.99
C LEU A 483 12.92 -22.16 -13.11
N GLU A 484 12.27 -23.26 -13.52
CA GLU A 484 11.19 -23.22 -14.52
C GLU A 484 9.98 -22.44 -14.02
N ALA A 485 9.56 -22.66 -12.76
CA ALA A 485 8.44 -21.95 -12.16
C ALA A 485 8.69 -20.44 -12.12
N VAL A 486 9.88 -20.00 -11.69
CA VAL A 486 10.28 -18.59 -11.68
C VAL A 486 10.28 -18.01 -13.10
N ALA A 487 10.76 -18.76 -14.09
CA ALA A 487 10.76 -18.31 -15.49
C ALA A 487 9.34 -18.14 -16.06
N ILE A 488 8.40 -19.00 -15.67
CA ILE A 488 6.99 -18.91 -16.08
C ILE A 488 6.29 -17.74 -15.38
N LEU A 489 6.48 -17.61 -14.06
CA LEU A 489 5.80 -16.61 -13.23
C LEU A 489 6.31 -15.18 -13.49
N LEU A 490 7.61 -15.05 -13.75
CA LEU A 490 8.30 -13.79 -13.99
C LEU A 490 8.92 -13.79 -15.39
N PRO A 491 8.11 -13.80 -16.46
CA PRO A 491 8.64 -13.83 -17.82
C PRO A 491 9.51 -12.60 -18.05
N SER A 492 10.76 -12.82 -18.47
CA SER A 492 11.69 -11.74 -18.78
C SER A 492 11.07 -10.84 -19.84
N SER A 493 10.73 -9.60 -19.48
CA SER A 493 10.26 -8.62 -20.46
C SER A 493 11.43 -8.17 -21.33
N VAL A 494 11.72 -8.93 -22.39
CA VAL A 494 12.58 -8.46 -23.48
C VAL A 494 11.75 -7.45 -24.26
N LEU A 495 11.76 -6.19 -23.81
CA LEU A 495 11.21 -5.11 -24.60
C LEU A 495 12.08 -4.92 -25.85
N PRO A 496 11.47 -4.67 -27.03
CA PRO A 496 12.22 -4.30 -28.22
C PRO A 496 13.13 -3.10 -27.93
N SER A 497 14.41 -3.26 -28.28
CA SER A 497 15.53 -2.34 -28.09
C SER A 497 15.13 -0.85 -28.11
N ASN A 498 15.45 -0.13 -27.02
CA ASN A 498 15.33 1.32 -26.75
C ASN A 498 14.31 1.81 -25.70
N ARG A 499 13.77 0.95 -24.82
CA ARG A 499 13.09 1.42 -23.60
C ARG A 499 13.81 0.94 -22.35
N VAL A 500 14.12 1.88 -21.44
CA VAL A 500 14.55 1.57 -20.07
C VAL A 500 13.44 0.72 -19.45
N SER A 501 13.77 -0.53 -19.17
CA SER A 501 12.87 -1.52 -18.57
C SER A 501 12.70 -1.12 -17.10
N VAL A 502 11.59 -0.45 -16.76
CA VAL A 502 11.16 -0.35 -15.36
C VAL A 502 10.60 -1.72 -15.02
N ARG A 503 11.45 -2.60 -14.50
CA ARG A 503 11.04 -3.97 -14.11
C ARG A 503 10.29 -3.92 -12.78
N PRO A 504 9.24 -4.74 -12.59
CA PRO A 504 8.66 -4.96 -11.28
C PRO A 504 9.73 -5.29 -10.23
N VAL A 505 9.63 -4.68 -9.05
CA VAL A 505 10.37 -5.12 -7.87
C VAL A 505 9.76 -6.44 -7.39
N CYS A 506 10.27 -7.55 -7.91
CA CYS A 506 9.92 -8.88 -7.41
C CYS A 506 11.01 -9.39 -6.47
N ARG A 507 10.60 -9.82 -5.27
CA ARG A 507 11.46 -10.49 -4.29
C ARG A 507 11.19 -12.00 -4.35
N LEU A 508 12.24 -12.80 -4.21
CA LEU A 508 12.15 -14.25 -4.08
C LEU A 508 12.54 -14.64 -2.66
N GLU A 509 11.75 -15.48 -2.00
CA GLU A 509 12.04 -15.94 -0.65
C GLU A 509 11.95 -17.47 -0.59
N LEU A 510 13.03 -18.11 -0.14
CA LEU A 510 13.10 -19.55 0.04
C LEU A 510 13.10 -19.86 1.54
N ILE A 511 12.01 -20.43 2.04
CA ILE A 511 11.83 -20.76 3.45
C ILE A 511 12.05 -22.26 3.67
N ALA A 512 12.77 -22.63 4.74
CA ALA A 512 13.09 -24.02 5.06
C ALA A 512 13.76 -24.76 3.88
N CYS A 513 14.64 -24.07 3.14
CA CYS A 513 15.39 -24.65 2.05
C CYS A 513 16.40 -25.67 2.60
N ALA A 514 16.31 -26.92 2.16
CA ALA A 514 17.23 -28.01 2.50
C ALA A 514 18.09 -28.44 1.30
N ALA A 515 18.32 -27.52 0.36
CA ALA A 515 19.18 -27.76 -0.79
C ALA A 515 20.66 -27.87 -0.39
N SER A 516 21.41 -28.72 -1.08
CA SER A 516 22.85 -28.87 -0.93
C SER A 516 23.60 -27.60 -1.38
N PRO A 517 24.87 -27.41 -0.97
CA PRO A 517 25.68 -26.29 -1.46
C PRO A 517 25.79 -26.24 -2.99
N ALA A 518 25.87 -27.40 -3.66
CA ALA A 518 25.91 -27.49 -5.12
C ALA A 518 24.60 -27.02 -5.76
N ALA A 519 23.46 -27.43 -5.20
CA ALA A 519 22.14 -26.95 -5.61
C ALA A 519 21.98 -25.44 -5.40
N HIS A 520 22.46 -24.90 -4.27
CA HIS A 520 22.47 -23.46 -4.03
C HIS A 520 23.36 -22.69 -5.01
N LEU A 521 24.52 -23.22 -5.38
CA LEU A 521 25.38 -22.61 -6.40
C LEU A 521 24.69 -22.65 -7.78
N HIS A 522 23.98 -23.73 -8.10
CA HIS A 522 23.19 -23.83 -9.32
C HIS A 522 22.07 -22.78 -9.33
N LEU A 523 21.29 -22.66 -8.26
CA LEU A 523 20.28 -21.60 -8.12
C LEU A 523 20.89 -20.21 -8.26
N ALA A 524 22.00 -19.95 -7.57
CA ALA A 524 22.70 -18.67 -7.63
C ALA A 524 23.15 -18.34 -9.05
N THR A 525 23.50 -19.33 -9.87
CA THR A 525 24.00 -19.12 -11.23
C THR A 525 22.89 -19.07 -12.28
N ALA A 526 21.81 -19.83 -12.10
CA ALA A 526 20.73 -19.98 -13.08
C ALA A 526 19.58 -18.98 -12.90
N LEU A 527 19.34 -18.47 -11.68
CA LEU A 527 18.30 -17.47 -11.45
C LEU A 527 18.60 -16.17 -12.24
N PRO A 528 17.57 -15.51 -12.79
CA PRO A 528 17.75 -14.25 -13.49
C PRO A 528 18.41 -13.21 -12.58
N CYS A 529 19.42 -12.46 -13.09
CA CYS A 529 20.11 -11.40 -12.34
C CYS A 529 19.17 -10.27 -11.88
N ASP A 530 17.96 -10.26 -12.42
CA ASP A 530 16.86 -9.34 -12.19
C ASP A 530 15.88 -9.79 -11.09
N ALA A 531 16.12 -10.92 -10.41
CA ALA A 531 15.51 -11.20 -9.13
C ALA A 531 16.11 -10.27 -8.06
N ILE A 532 15.38 -9.21 -7.68
CA ILE A 532 15.91 -8.02 -7.00
C ILE A 532 16.34 -8.27 -5.54
N SER A 533 15.90 -9.38 -4.94
CA SER A 533 16.36 -9.82 -3.62
C SER A 533 15.95 -11.26 -3.42
N MET A 534 16.91 -12.13 -3.09
CA MET A 534 16.65 -13.50 -2.66
C MET A 534 16.96 -13.62 -1.17
N GLN A 535 16.00 -14.09 -0.37
CA GLN A 535 16.19 -14.38 1.06
C GLN A 535 16.03 -15.88 1.29
N ILE A 536 17.10 -16.54 1.76
CA ILE A 536 17.06 -17.98 2.10
C ILE A 536 17.05 -18.12 3.61
N GLN A 537 15.96 -18.68 4.14
CA GLN A 537 15.81 -18.99 5.56
C GLN A 537 16.06 -20.48 5.77
N GLN A 538 17.23 -20.85 6.29
CA GLN A 538 17.59 -22.24 6.54
C GLN A 538 17.98 -22.45 8.00
N LEU A 539 17.36 -23.44 8.65
CA LEU A 539 17.76 -23.85 9.99
C LEU A 539 19.10 -24.60 9.93
N GLY A 540 20.07 -24.14 10.71
CA GLY A 540 21.32 -24.90 10.97
C GLY A 540 22.31 -24.95 9.81
N PHE A 541 22.14 -24.12 8.78
CA PHE A 541 23.06 -24.06 7.65
C PHE A 541 24.16 -23.02 7.87
N ASN A 542 25.41 -23.45 7.68
CA ASN A 542 26.57 -22.58 7.68
C ASN A 542 27.12 -22.51 6.23
N PRO A 543 26.73 -21.48 5.45
CA PRO A 543 27.14 -21.37 4.05
C PRO A 543 28.66 -21.17 3.95
N ASP A 544 29.28 -21.85 2.99
CA ASP A 544 30.67 -21.59 2.60
C ASP A 544 30.81 -20.11 2.12
N PRO A 545 31.90 -19.40 2.47
CA PRO A 545 32.26 -18.12 1.87
C PRO A 545 32.09 -18.02 0.34
N GLU A 546 32.40 -19.07 -0.42
CA GLU A 546 32.21 -19.07 -1.88
C GLU A 546 30.74 -18.93 -2.27
N LEU A 547 29.85 -19.58 -1.51
CA LEU A 547 28.41 -19.52 -1.75
C LEU A 547 27.83 -18.15 -1.37
N LEU A 548 28.29 -17.59 -0.24
CA LEU A 548 27.96 -16.22 0.16
C LEU A 548 28.38 -15.22 -0.91
N LEU A 549 29.59 -15.38 -1.45
CA LEU A 549 30.11 -14.52 -2.51
C LEU A 549 29.32 -14.68 -3.81
N ALA A 550 28.92 -15.89 -4.18
CA ALA A 550 28.11 -16.15 -5.37
C ALA A 550 26.75 -15.42 -5.31
N TYR A 551 26.08 -15.45 -4.16
CA TYR A 551 24.82 -14.71 -3.95
C TYR A 551 25.06 -13.20 -3.83
N ALA A 552 26.09 -12.77 -3.10
CA ALA A 552 26.41 -11.35 -2.92
C ALA A 552 26.75 -10.66 -4.25
N ASN A 553 27.49 -11.34 -5.15
CA ASN A 553 27.82 -10.85 -6.49
C ASN A 553 26.58 -10.62 -7.37
N ARG A 554 25.42 -11.16 -6.99
CA ARG A 554 24.13 -10.97 -7.66
C ARG A 554 23.16 -10.09 -6.86
N GLY A 555 23.62 -9.42 -5.81
CA GLY A 555 22.77 -8.58 -4.96
C GLY A 555 21.75 -9.35 -4.12
N CYS A 556 21.94 -10.66 -3.95
CA CYS A 556 21.08 -11.50 -3.10
C CYS A 556 21.52 -11.42 -1.64
N ILE A 557 20.57 -11.58 -0.70
CA ILE A 557 20.82 -11.51 0.75
C ILE A 557 20.59 -12.89 1.36
N LEU A 558 21.67 -13.59 1.68
CA LEU A 558 21.56 -14.86 2.39
C LEU A 558 21.36 -14.60 3.90
N GLY A 559 20.13 -14.82 4.39
CA GLY A 559 19.77 -14.54 5.79
C GLY A 559 19.54 -15.80 6.62
N VAL A 560 20.49 -16.18 7.48
CA VAL A 560 20.28 -17.30 8.40
C VAL A 560 19.31 -16.87 9.50
N LEU A 561 18.08 -17.40 9.49
CA LEU A 561 17.14 -17.19 10.59
C LEU A 561 17.52 -18.07 11.78
N SER A 562 17.97 -17.43 12.85
CA SER A 562 18.01 -18.10 14.15
C SER A 562 16.58 -18.29 14.66
N THR A 563 16.34 -19.44 15.27
CA THR A 563 15.05 -20.06 15.65
C THR A 563 14.18 -19.28 16.66
N VAL A 564 14.37 -17.98 16.85
CA VAL A 564 13.71 -17.22 17.92
C VAL A 564 12.30 -16.72 17.53
N MET A 565 11.81 -16.99 16.31
CA MET A 565 10.47 -16.53 15.88
C MET A 565 9.38 -17.61 15.88
N ALA A 566 9.62 -18.77 16.50
CA ALA A 566 8.63 -19.86 16.56
C ALA A 566 8.04 -20.09 17.97
N ALA A 567 8.11 -19.10 18.88
CA ALA A 567 7.51 -19.18 20.21
C ALA A 567 6.55 -18.01 20.45
#